data_AF-A0A3D0K2B1-F1
#
_entry.id   AF-A0A3D0K2B1-F1
#
_cell.length_a   1.000
_cell.length_b   1.000
_cell.length_c   1.000
_cell.angle_alpha   90.00
_cell.angle_beta   90.00
_cell.angle_gamma   90.00
#
_symmetry.space_group_name_H-M   'P 1'
#
loop_
_entity.id
_entity.type
_entity.pdbx_description
1 polymer ?
#
loop_
_entity_poly.entity_id
_entity_poly.type
_entity_poly.pdbx_seq_one_letter_code
_entity_poly.pdbx_strand_id
1 'polypeptide(L)'
;MKASDSLPCGVVNEHLAIYAGSFDPITNGHLDVLHRARGMFDRIILGIGQNPDKPSLFPVEEREAMAQQLVAGLDQGPQLAR
;
A
#
# COMPACT_ATOMS: atom_id res chain seq x y z
N MET A 1 -40.36 15.93 -23.66
CA MET A 1 -40.24 15.71 -22.20
C MET A 1 -38.85 15.17 -21.91
N LYS A 2 -38.17 15.77 -20.94
CA LYS A 2 -36.81 15.43 -20.49
C LYS A 2 -36.84 14.17 -19.60
N ALA A 3 -35.84 13.32 -19.79
CA ALA A 3 -35.21 12.49 -18.76
C ALA A 3 -33.75 12.35 -19.25
N SER A 4 -32.89 13.32 -18.93
CA SER A 4 -32.05 13.37 -17.72
C SER A 4 -30.79 12.53 -17.89
N ASP A 5 -29.67 13.25 -17.94
CA ASP A 5 -28.28 12.83 -17.90
C ASP A 5 -27.95 11.71 -16.91
N SER A 6 -26.73 11.19 -17.07
CA SER A 6 -25.96 10.23 -16.26
C SER A 6 -25.96 8.81 -16.83
N LEU A 7 -24.84 8.26 -17.30
CA LEU A 7 -23.49 8.26 -16.73
C LEU A 7 -22.43 8.23 -17.85
N PRO A 8 -21.30 8.97 -17.77
CA PRO A 8 -20.10 8.48 -18.43
C PRO A 8 -19.56 7.36 -17.54
N CYS A 9 -19.94 6.11 -17.81
CA CYS A 9 -19.20 4.98 -17.24
C CYS A 9 -17.87 4.86 -17.99
N GLY A 10 -16.98 5.82 -17.73
CA GLY A 10 -15.58 5.68 -18.07
C GLY A 10 -15.05 4.59 -17.17
N VAL A 11 -14.77 3.42 -17.74
CA VAL A 11 -13.94 2.43 -17.07
C VAL A 11 -12.59 3.09 -16.87
N VAL A 12 -12.33 3.57 -15.64
CA VAL A 12 -11.00 4.01 -15.26
C VAL A 12 -10.15 2.74 -15.19
N ASN A 13 -9.14 2.64 -16.07
CA ASN A 13 -8.13 1.59 -15.94
C ASN A 13 -7.23 1.98 -14.76
N GLU A 14 -7.66 1.62 -13.55
CA GLU A 14 -6.81 1.74 -12.36
C GLU A 14 -5.79 0.60 -12.36
N HIS A 15 -4.52 0.95 -12.39
CA HIS A 15 -3.40 0.03 -12.23
C HIS A 15 -3.24 -0.28 -10.73
N LEU A 16 -3.90 -1.35 -10.29
CA LEU A 16 -3.84 -1.87 -8.93
C LEU A 16 -2.67 -2.85 -8.75
N ALA A 17 -1.80 -2.60 -7.79
CA ALA A 17 -0.76 -3.53 -7.35
C ALA A 17 -1.05 -4.12 -5.97
N ILE A 18 -0.59 -5.35 -5.75
CA ILE A 18 -0.60 -6.00 -4.44
C ILE A 18 0.85 -6.26 -4.04
N TYR A 19 1.23 -5.78 -2.85
CA TYR A 19 2.51 -6.06 -2.24
C TYR A 19 2.29 -6.88 -0.97
N ALA A 20 2.41 -8.21 -1.09
CA ALA A 20 2.15 -9.13 0.01
C ALA A 20 3.45 -9.66 0.64
N GLY A 21 3.48 -9.80 1.96
CA GLY A 21 4.63 -10.30 2.71
C GLY A 21 4.35 -10.46 4.19
N SER A 22 5.23 -11.14 4.92
CA SER A 22 5.11 -11.27 6.38
C SER A 22 5.37 -9.95 7.11
N PHE A 23 6.26 -9.09 6.59
CA PHE A 23 6.60 -7.79 7.18
C PHE A 23 6.85 -7.87 8.71
N ASP A 24 7.67 -8.84 9.13
CA ASP A 24 7.93 -9.16 10.53
C ASP A 24 9.41 -8.95 10.91
N PRO A 25 9.84 -7.70 11.21
CA PRO A 25 9.12 -6.44 11.05
C PRO A 25 9.26 -5.85 9.63
N ILE A 26 8.45 -4.83 9.34
CA ILE A 26 8.65 -3.98 8.14
C ILE A 26 10.01 -3.27 8.22
N THR A 27 10.68 -3.09 7.08
CA THR A 27 12.07 -2.59 7.00
C THR A 27 12.17 -1.44 6.00
N ASN A 28 13.25 -0.68 6.04
CA ASN A 28 13.51 0.38 5.06
C ASN A 28 13.56 -0.13 3.62
N GLY A 29 13.95 -1.39 3.39
CA GLY A 29 13.89 -2.01 2.07
C GLY A 29 12.46 -2.17 1.57
N HIS A 30 11.53 -2.56 2.44
CA HIS A 30 10.10 -2.64 2.09
C HIS A 30 9.52 -1.24 1.77
N LEU A 31 9.96 -0.20 2.50
CA LEU A 31 9.54 1.19 2.26
C LEU A 31 10.08 1.75 0.94
N ASP A 32 11.32 1.44 0.57
CA ASP A 32 11.89 1.85 -0.73
C ASP A 32 11.12 1.20 -1.91
N VAL A 33 10.77 -0.08 -1.80
CA VAL A 33 9.93 -0.76 -2.79
C VAL A 33 8.56 -0.10 -2.92
N LEU A 34 7.89 0.19 -1.80
CA LEU A 34 6.62 0.91 -1.79
C LEU A 34 6.75 2.30 -2.43
N HIS A 35 7.80 3.05 -2.09
CA HIS A 35 8.07 4.38 -2.63
C HIS A 35 8.22 4.36 -4.16
N ARG A 36 8.98 3.40 -4.71
CA ARG A 36 9.14 3.23 -6.16
C ARG A 36 7.84 2.80 -6.85
N ALA A 37 7.11 1.88 -6.25
CA ALA A 37 5.86 1.37 -6.79
C ALA A 37 4.78 2.46 -6.89
N ARG A 38 4.77 3.44 -5.97
CA ARG A 38 3.83 4.58 -6.00
C ARG A 38 3.95 5.45 -7.26
N GLY A 39 5.11 5.45 -7.93
CA GLY A 39 5.29 6.12 -9.21
C GLY A 39 4.82 5.32 -10.43
N MET A 40 4.42 4.06 -10.23
CA MET A 40 4.08 3.11 -11.31
C MET A 40 2.62 2.63 -11.28
N PHE A 41 1.96 2.71 -10.12
CA PHE A 41 0.61 2.20 -9.89
C PHE A 41 -0.27 3.27 -9.25
N ASP A 42 -1.55 3.31 -9.63
CA ASP A 42 -2.53 4.23 -9.06
C ASP A 42 -2.85 3.87 -7.60
N ARG A 43 -2.81 2.57 -7.30
CA ARG A 43 -3.13 2.05 -5.96
C ARG A 43 -2.32 0.82 -5.64
N ILE A 44 -1.83 0.75 -4.40
CA ILE A 44 -1.05 -0.38 -3.88
C ILE A 44 -1.72 -0.89 -2.61
N ILE A 45 -1.99 -2.19 -2.56
CA ILE A 45 -2.48 -2.88 -1.37
C ILE A 45 -1.31 -3.58 -0.71
N LEU A 46 -0.95 -3.15 0.50
CA LEU A 46 0.04 -3.83 1.34
C LEU A 46 -0.64 -4.96 2.11
N GLY A 47 -0.34 -6.21 1.76
CA GLY A 47 -0.92 -7.40 2.39
C GLY A 47 0.01 -8.01 3.44
N ILE A 48 -0.36 -7.94 4.72
CA ILE A 48 0.42 -8.52 5.81
C ILE A 48 -0.03 -9.96 6.05
N GLY A 49 0.81 -10.91 5.62
CA GLY A 49 0.56 -12.33 5.79
C GLY A 49 0.81 -12.78 7.22
N GLN A 50 -0.10 -13.58 7.77
CA GLN A 50 0.12 -14.34 9.00
C GLN A 50 0.42 -15.80 8.63
N ASN A 51 1.50 -16.35 9.17
CA ASN A 51 1.79 -17.78 9.05
C ASN A 51 1.71 -18.41 10.45
N PRO A 52 0.71 -19.25 10.74
CA PRO A 52 0.56 -19.88 12.06
C PRO A 52 1.68 -20.90 12.37
N ASP A 53 2.35 -21.42 11.35
CA ASP A 53 3.40 -22.45 11.48
C ASP A 53 4.80 -21.86 11.70
N LYS A 54 4.93 -20.52 11.69
CA LYS A 54 6.21 -19.82 11.90
C LYS A 54 6.12 -18.92 13.13
N PRO A 55 7.11 -18.99 14.05
CA PRO A 55 7.16 -18.05 15.14
C PRO A 55 7.38 -16.64 14.58
N SER A 56 6.44 -15.75 14.84
CA SER A 56 6.54 -14.33 14.51
C SER A 56 7.19 -13.55 15.65
N LEU A 57 7.98 -12.55 15.31
CA LEU A 57 8.57 -11.61 16.28
C LEU A 57 7.50 -10.70 16.85
N PHE A 58 6.52 -10.33 16.03
CA PHE A 58 5.40 -9.45 16.41
C PHE A 58 4.02 -10.04 16.05
N PRO A 59 3.00 -9.80 16.89
CA PRO A 59 1.61 -10.12 16.54
C PRO A 59 1.18 -9.36 15.28
N VAL A 60 0.18 -9.88 14.57
CA VAL A 60 -0.24 -9.32 13.27
C VAL A 60 -0.71 -7.88 13.40
N GLU A 61 -1.40 -7.56 14.49
CA GLU A 61 -1.92 -6.24 14.81
C GLU A 61 -0.80 -5.21 15.00
N GLU A 62 0.33 -5.62 15.62
CA GLU A 62 1.48 -4.74 15.80
C GLU A 62 2.22 -4.50 14.48
N ARG A 63 2.33 -5.54 13.63
CA ARG A 63 2.87 -5.41 12.27
C ARG A 63 2.03 -4.49 11.40
N GLU A 64 0.71 -4.60 11.49
CA GLU A 64 -0.24 -3.71 10.82
C GLU A 64 -0.09 -2.26 11.30
N ALA A 65 -0.02 -2.04 12.61
CA ALA A 65 0.18 -0.71 13.18
C ALA A 65 1.51 -0.08 12.75
N MET A 66 2.62 -0.84 12.81
CA MET A 66 3.93 -0.39 12.34
C MET A 66 3.91 -0.03 10.85
N ALA A 67 3.31 -0.89 10.02
CA ALA A 67 3.19 -0.64 8.59
C ALA A 67 2.35 0.59 8.29
N GLN A 68 1.19 0.77 8.93
CA GLN A 68 0.34 1.94 8.77
C GLN A 68 1.07 3.24 9.13
N GLN A 69 1.78 3.26 10.25
CA GLN A 69 2.56 4.43 10.69
C GLN A 69 3.65 4.81 9.69
N LEU A 70 4.41 3.82 9.20
CA LEU A 70 5.52 4.07 8.29
C LEU A 70 5.04 4.46 6.88
N VAL A 71 3.95 3.84 6.40
CA VAL A 71 3.38 4.17 5.10
C VAL A 71 2.72 5.54 5.09
N ALA A 72 2.10 5.98 6.20
CA ALA A 72 1.56 7.34 6.32
C ALA A 72 2.65 8.41 6.13
N GLY A 73 3.90 8.11 6.50
CA GLY A 73 5.05 8.99 6.25
C GLY A 73 5.47 9.10 4.77
N LEU A 74 5.05 8.17 3.92
CA LEU A 74 5.38 8.16 2.48
C LEU A 74 4.50 9.10 1.64
N ASP A 75 3.40 9.63 2.19
CA ASP A 75 2.54 10.64 1.53
C ASP A 75 3.20 12.03 1.46
N GLN A 76 4.24 12.26 2.26
CA GLN A 76 5.05 13.46 2.14
C GLN A 76 5.93 13.29 0.90
N GLY A 77 5.71 14.14 -0.11
CA GLY A 77 6.46 14.15 -1.38
C GLY A 77 7.99 14.16 -1.18
N PRO A 78 8.77 14.00 -2.27
CA PRO A 78 10.18 13.62 -2.20
C PRO A 78 10.97 14.49 -1.22
N GLN A 79 11.41 13.88 -0.11
CA GLN A 79 12.51 14.38 0.72
C GLN A 79 13.84 14.12 -0.02
N LEU A 80 13.92 14.51 -1.29
CA LEU A 80 15.14 14.50 -2.09
C LEU A 80 15.45 15.95 -2.47
N ALA A 81 15.89 16.68 -1.45
CA ALA A 81 16.69 17.87 -1.60
C ALA A 81 17.93 17.69 -0.74
N ARG A 82 18.95 17.03 -1.31
CA ARG A 82 20.40 17.28 -1.13
C ARG A 82 21.23 16.22 -1.84
#